data_AF-A0A4Q9HJA7-F1
#
_entry.id   AF-A0A4Q9HJA7-F1
#
_cell.length_a   1.000
_cell.length_b   1.000
_cell.length_c   1.000
_cell.angle_alpha   90.00
_cell.angle_beta   90.00
_cell.angle_gamma   90.00
#
_symmetry.space_group_name_H-M   'P 1'
#
loop_
_entity.id
_entity.type
_entity.pdbx_description
1 polymer ?
#
loop_
_entity_poly.entity_id
_entity_poly.type
_entity_poly.pdbx_seq_one_letter_code
_entity_poly.pdbx_strand_id
1 'polypeptide(L)'
;MISKVMLTMESRIHGNMYVRFGGGLAETYHRKVAKRCWPSPLKEIADLCYVDKHLTFHLARHTFATTITLSNGVPIETVSKILGHTALKTTQHYAKVLDTKVSHDMGKFKQQFSSN
;
A
#
# COMPACT_ATOMS: atom_id res chain seq x y z
N MET A 1 -8.10 48.64 16.16
CA MET A 1 -8.91 47.96 15.14
C MET A 1 -8.50 46.48 15.12
N ILE A 2 -9.38 45.65 15.68
CA ILE A 2 -9.68 44.24 15.33
C ILE A 2 -8.56 43.21 15.49
N SER A 3 -8.36 42.85 16.76
CA SER A 3 -8.53 41.50 17.33
C SER A 3 -8.18 40.28 16.46
N LYS A 4 -7.04 39.68 16.81
CA LYS A 4 -6.72 38.28 16.53
C LYS A 4 -7.50 37.41 17.51
N VAL A 5 -8.61 36.80 17.07
CA VAL A 5 -9.21 35.65 17.74
C VAL A 5 -8.80 34.39 17.00
N MET A 6 -8.00 33.60 17.71
CA MET A 6 -7.89 32.15 17.69
C MET A 6 -8.87 31.39 16.77
N LEU A 7 -8.33 30.62 15.81
CA LEU A 7 -8.88 29.31 15.46
C LEU A 7 -7.71 28.34 15.23
N THR A 8 -7.55 27.46 16.20
CA THR A 8 -6.75 26.25 16.19
C THR A 8 -7.42 25.18 15.33
N MET A 9 -6.62 24.27 14.75
CA MET A 9 -6.92 22.83 14.75
C MET A 9 -8.10 22.29 13.91
N GLU A 10 -8.48 22.91 12.80
CA GLU A 10 -9.32 22.24 11.79
C GLU A 10 -8.77 22.62 10.41
N SER A 11 -8.33 21.72 9.53
CA SER A 11 -8.87 20.41 9.26
C SER A 11 -7.98 19.71 8.23
N ARG A 12 -7.94 18.39 8.34
CA ARG A 12 -7.15 17.44 7.53
C ARG A 12 -7.58 17.33 6.06
N ILE A 13 -8.44 18.20 5.52
CA ILE A 13 -9.09 18.00 4.22
C ILE A 13 -9.30 19.38 3.58
N HIS A 14 -8.88 19.55 2.31
CA HIS A 14 -8.87 20.78 1.52
C HIS A 14 -7.85 21.87 1.95
N GLY A 15 -7.12 22.43 0.99
CA GLY A 15 -6.41 23.70 1.21
C GLY A 15 -5.08 23.85 0.48
N ASN A 16 -5.12 24.70 -0.54
CA ASN A 16 -4.05 25.31 -1.32
C ASN A 16 -2.65 25.40 -0.63
N MET A 17 -1.64 24.84 -1.28
CA MET A 17 -0.25 24.60 -0.81
C MET A 17 0.62 25.87 -0.63
N TYR A 18 0.07 27.08 -0.83
CA TYR A 18 0.86 28.30 -1.05
C TYR A 18 1.40 29.00 0.20
N VAL A 19 0.98 28.66 1.42
CA VAL A 19 1.09 29.63 2.56
C VAL A 19 1.92 29.14 3.75
N ARG A 20 2.86 28.20 3.56
CA ARG A 20 3.72 27.77 4.68
C ARG A 20 5.17 27.73 4.22
N PHE A 21 5.98 28.56 4.90
CA PHE A 21 7.44 28.71 4.85
C PHE A 21 7.96 29.82 3.93
N GLY A 22 8.33 30.93 4.56
CA GLY A 22 9.03 32.07 3.96
C GLY A 22 10.49 31.73 3.61
N GLY A 23 10.66 31.19 2.41
CA GLY A 23 11.93 30.98 1.72
C GLY A 23 11.63 30.76 0.23
N GLY A 24 12.46 31.31 -0.66
CA GLY A 24 12.17 31.54 -2.08
C GLY A 24 11.27 30.50 -2.76
N LEU A 25 10.19 30.99 -3.38
CA LEU A 25 9.21 30.18 -4.10
C LEU A 25 9.85 29.31 -5.19
N ALA A 26 10.93 29.80 -5.82
CA ALA A 26 11.67 29.06 -6.85
C ALA A 26 12.51 27.90 -6.27
N GLU A 27 13.25 28.11 -5.17
CA GLU A 27 14.09 27.06 -4.56
C GLU A 27 13.27 25.91 -3.98
N THR A 28 12.13 26.22 -3.36
CA THR A 28 11.24 25.20 -2.79
C THR A 28 10.48 24.42 -3.85
N TYR A 29 10.17 25.05 -5.00
CA TYR A 29 9.60 24.38 -6.17
C TYR A 29 10.65 23.47 -6.82
N HIS A 30 11.87 23.95 -7.09
CA HIS A 30 12.94 23.16 -7.70
C HIS A 30 13.34 21.94 -6.86
N ARG A 31 13.41 22.04 -5.52
CA ARG A 31 13.74 20.88 -4.65
C ARG A 31 12.66 19.79 -4.63
N LYS A 32 11.39 20.15 -4.86
CA LYS A 32 10.25 19.19 -4.91
C LYS A 32 10.00 18.65 -6.32
N VAL A 33 10.25 19.44 -7.36
CA VAL A 33 10.06 19.04 -8.77
C VAL A 33 11.26 18.24 -9.28
N ALA A 34 12.49 18.54 -8.84
CA ALA A 34 13.66 17.70 -9.14
C ALA A 34 13.55 16.29 -8.54
N LYS A 35 12.82 16.11 -7.42
CA LYS A 35 12.46 14.78 -6.89
C LYS A 35 11.42 14.02 -7.72
N ARG A 36 10.73 14.68 -8.67
CA ARG A 36 9.70 14.09 -9.53
C ARG A 36 10.19 13.82 -10.96
N CYS A 37 11.49 13.96 -11.23
CA CYS A 37 12.04 13.87 -12.59
C CYS A 37 12.02 12.44 -13.19
N TRP A 38 11.53 11.45 -12.45
CA TRP A 38 11.39 10.07 -12.94
C TRP A 38 9.92 9.65 -12.87
N PRO A 39 9.40 8.94 -13.90
CA PRO A 39 8.12 8.25 -13.76
C PRO A 39 8.20 7.37 -12.51
N SER A 40 7.08 7.19 -11.80
CA SER A 40 7.08 6.31 -10.64
C SER A 40 7.59 4.93 -11.07
N PRO A 41 8.42 4.23 -10.27
CA PRO A 41 8.94 2.91 -10.64
C PRO A 41 7.81 1.94 -11.03
N LEU A 42 6.64 2.08 -10.43
CA LEU A 42 5.45 1.30 -10.77
C LEU A 42 4.88 1.62 -12.16
N LYS A 43 4.98 2.86 -12.62
CA LYS A 43 4.52 3.24 -13.97
C LYS A 43 5.47 2.67 -15.02
N GLU A 44 6.78 2.74 -14.79
CA GLU A 44 7.77 2.13 -15.68
C GLU A 44 7.59 0.60 -15.76
N ILE A 45 7.39 -0.07 -14.63
CA ILE A 45 7.10 -1.50 -14.60
C ILE A 45 5.75 -1.82 -15.29
N ALA A 46 4.72 -0.97 -15.12
CA ALA A 46 3.43 -1.16 -15.78
C ALA A 46 3.55 -1.06 -17.31
N ASP A 47 4.32 -0.08 -17.79
CA ASP A 47 4.57 0.16 -19.21
C ASP A 47 5.36 -1.03 -19.81
N LEU A 48 6.34 -1.59 -19.09
CA LEU A 48 7.10 -2.78 -19.51
C LEU A 48 6.27 -4.07 -19.51
N CYS A 49 5.36 -4.22 -18.55
CA CYS A 49 4.53 -5.41 -18.39
C CYS A 49 3.20 -5.33 -19.17
N TYR A 50 2.96 -4.27 -19.94
CA TYR A 50 1.71 -4.01 -20.67
C TYR A 50 0.47 -4.11 -19.78
N VAL A 51 0.53 -3.52 -18.58
CA VAL A 51 -0.59 -3.54 -17.63
C VAL A 51 -1.40 -2.24 -17.78
N ASP A 52 -2.60 -2.35 -18.37
CA ASP A 52 -3.53 -1.21 -18.57
C ASP A 52 -4.16 -0.65 -17.28
N LYS A 53 -3.82 -1.22 -16.11
CA LYS A 53 -4.35 -0.78 -14.82
C LYS A 53 -3.42 0.22 -14.16
N HIS A 54 -4.01 1.27 -13.59
CA HIS A 54 -3.25 2.26 -12.83
C HIS A 54 -2.62 1.64 -11.56
N LEU A 55 -1.32 1.35 -11.61
CA LEU A 55 -0.59 0.79 -10.47
C LEU A 55 -0.31 1.86 -9.41
N THR A 56 -0.84 1.63 -8.21
CA THR A 56 -0.52 2.43 -7.02
C THR A 56 0.29 1.60 -6.03
N PHE A 57 1.03 2.26 -5.14
CA PHE A 57 1.76 1.57 -4.06
C PHE A 57 0.83 0.77 -3.14
N HIS A 58 -0.39 1.25 -2.92
CA HIS A 58 -1.41 0.51 -2.16
C HIS A 58 -1.79 -0.80 -2.88
N LEU A 59 -2.02 -0.75 -4.20
CA LEU A 59 -2.32 -1.94 -4.99
C LEU A 59 -1.14 -2.92 -4.97
N ALA A 60 0.09 -2.45 -5.20
CA ALA A 60 1.28 -3.29 -5.16
C ALA A 60 1.45 -3.99 -3.79
N ARG A 61 1.20 -3.26 -2.69
CA ARG A 61 1.22 -3.81 -1.33
C ARG A 61 0.13 -4.86 -1.12
N HIS A 62 -1.08 -4.64 -1.65
CA HIS A 62 -2.16 -5.63 -1.59
C HIS A 62 -1.78 -6.90 -2.37
N THR A 63 -1.27 -6.77 -3.59
CA THR A 63 -0.84 -7.91 -4.43
C THR A 63 0.30 -8.69 -3.78
N PHE A 64 1.24 -8.01 -3.13
CA PHE A 64 2.31 -8.68 -2.37
C PHE A 64 1.75 -9.51 -1.19
N ALA A 65 0.79 -8.96 -0.45
CA ALA A 65 0.18 -9.65 0.68
C ALA A 65 -0.67 -10.86 0.24
N THR A 66 -1.46 -10.73 -0.82
CA THR A 66 -2.37 -11.80 -1.25
C THR A 66 -1.66 -12.84 -2.11
N THR A 67 -1.15 -12.42 -3.27
CA THR A 67 -0.66 -13.33 -4.32
C THR A 67 0.74 -13.85 -4.03
N ILE A 68 1.65 -13.01 -3.51
CA ILE A 68 3.05 -13.41 -3.33
C ILE A 68 3.27 -14.18 -2.03
N THR A 69 2.60 -13.80 -0.94
CA THR A 69 2.84 -14.42 0.37
C THR A 69 1.75 -15.41 0.76
N LEU A 70 0.49 -14.97 0.88
CA LEU A 70 -0.61 -15.83 1.35
C LEU A 70 -0.84 -17.02 0.41
N SER A 71 -0.96 -16.80 -0.90
CA SER A 71 -1.14 -17.89 -1.88
C SER A 71 0.01 -18.89 -1.90
N ASN A 72 1.24 -18.46 -1.56
CA ASN A 72 2.45 -19.30 -1.57
C ASN A 72 2.72 -20.02 -0.24
N GLY A 73 1.76 -20.12 0.68
CA GLY A 73 1.98 -20.89 1.90
C GLY A 73 2.31 -20.07 3.15
N VAL A 74 2.69 -18.80 3.03
CA VAL A 74 3.16 -18.01 4.18
C VAL A 74 2.04 -17.76 5.19
N PRO A 75 2.27 -17.97 6.51
CA PRO A 75 1.28 -17.71 7.54
C PRO A 75 1.03 -16.21 7.73
N ILE A 76 -0.20 -15.85 8.08
CA ILE A 76 -0.67 -14.45 8.17
C ILE A 76 0.10 -13.61 9.20
N GLU A 77 0.62 -14.25 10.24
CA GLU A 77 1.45 -13.61 11.28
C GLU A 77 2.77 -13.10 10.70
N THR A 78 3.42 -13.93 9.89
CA THR A 78 4.66 -13.57 9.20
C THR A 78 4.40 -12.47 8.17
N VAL A 79 3.30 -12.56 7.43
CA VAL A 79 2.90 -11.50 6.49
C VAL A 79 2.66 -10.18 7.22
N SER A 80 1.99 -10.20 8.37
CA SER A 80 1.76 -9.01 9.19
C SER A 80 3.06 -8.35 9.65
N LYS A 81 4.08 -9.16 10.01
CA LYS A 81 5.42 -8.67 10.37
C LYS A 81 6.15 -8.07 9.18
N ILE A 82 6.12 -8.73 8.02
CA ILE A 82 6.75 -8.23 6.78
C ILE A 82 6.13 -6.90 6.34
N LEU A 83 4.81 -6.76 6.50
CA LEU A 83 4.09 -5.52 6.19
C LEU A 83 4.28 -4.43 7.27
N GLY A 84 4.82 -4.76 8.45
CA GLY A 84 4.97 -3.80 9.54
C GLY A 84 3.63 -3.37 10.17
N HIS A 85 2.64 -4.24 10.14
CA HIS A 85 1.35 -3.98 10.79
C HIS A 85 1.45 -4.23 12.29
N THR A 86 1.06 -3.24 13.10
CA THR A 86 1.03 -3.35 14.56
C THR A 86 -0.09 -4.27 15.07
N ALA A 87 -1.17 -4.40 14.31
CA ALA A 87 -2.31 -5.24 14.65
C ALA A 87 -2.64 -6.24 13.55
N LEU A 88 -2.77 -7.53 13.91
CA LEU A 88 -3.16 -8.60 13.00
C LEU A 88 -4.52 -8.35 12.33
N LYS A 89 -5.42 -7.59 12.98
CA LYS A 89 -6.72 -7.19 12.42
C LYS A 89 -6.63 -6.52 11.06
N THR A 90 -5.57 -5.74 10.81
CA THR A 90 -5.37 -5.05 9.52
C THR A 90 -5.03 -6.04 8.41
N THR A 91 -4.27 -7.09 8.73
CA THR A 91 -3.90 -8.17 7.81
C THR A 91 -5.04 -9.18 7.63
N GLN A 92 -5.93 -9.33 8.61
CA GLN A 92 -7.12 -10.18 8.53
C GLN A 92 -8.11 -9.76 7.43
N HIS A 93 -8.01 -8.54 6.91
CA HIS A 93 -8.79 -8.14 5.72
C HIS A 93 -8.55 -9.08 4.51
N TYR A 94 -7.42 -9.79 4.47
CA TYR A 94 -7.11 -10.78 3.44
C TYR A 94 -7.69 -12.18 3.69
N ALA A 95 -8.53 -12.37 4.72
CA ALA A 95 -9.07 -13.68 5.12
C ALA A 95 -9.74 -14.46 3.97
N LYS A 96 -10.40 -13.78 3.02
CA LYS A 96 -11.03 -14.44 1.86
C LYS A 96 -10.04 -15.29 1.03
N VAL A 97 -8.79 -14.85 0.92
CA VAL A 97 -7.73 -15.59 0.20
C VAL A 97 -7.24 -16.78 1.02
N LEU A 98 -7.30 -16.68 2.35
CA LEU A 98 -6.92 -17.77 3.25
C LEU A 98 -7.91 -18.96 3.13
N ASP A 99 -9.21 -18.69 3.05
CA ASP A 99 -10.23 -19.74 2.94
C ASP A 99 -10.02 -20.62 1.69
N THR A 100 -9.73 -19.98 0.54
CA THR A 100 -9.44 -20.71 -0.70
C THR A 100 -8.21 -21.60 -0.59
N LYS A 101 -7.21 -21.16 0.17
CA LYS A 101 -5.98 -21.91 0.38
C LYS A 101 -6.19 -23.09 1.32
N VAL A 102 -6.95 -22.92 2.40
CA VAL A 102 -7.29 -24.01 3.33
C VAL A 102 -7.98 -25.15 2.57
N SER A 103 -8.93 -24.83 1.69
CA SER A 103 -9.61 -25.83 0.85
C SER A 103 -8.63 -26.61 -0.05
N HIS A 104 -7.70 -25.89 -0.69
CA HIS A 104 -6.67 -26.49 -1.55
C HIS A 104 -5.70 -27.39 -0.78
N ASP A 105 -5.25 -26.95 0.40
CA ASP A 105 -4.34 -27.73 1.25
C ASP A 105 -5.03 -29.01 1.76
N MET A 106 -6.32 -28.95 2.11
CA MET A 106 -7.11 -30.14 2.46
C MET A 106 -7.30 -31.11 1.29
N GLY A 107 -7.46 -30.58 0.07
CA GLY A 107 -7.48 -31.39 -1.15
C GLY A 107 -6.18 -32.17 -1.35
N LYS A 108 -5.02 -31.52 -1.15
CA LYS A 108 -3.71 -32.17 -1.20
C LYS A 108 -3.55 -33.25 -0.13
N PHE A 109 -3.96 -32.97 1.10
CA PHE A 109 -3.95 -33.96 2.17
C PHE A 109 -4.78 -35.19 1.78
N LYS A 110 -6.01 -34.99 1.29
CA LYS A 110 -6.86 -36.11 0.86
C LYS A 110 -6.18 -36.98 -0.21
N GLN A 111 -5.51 -36.37 -1.18
CA GLN A 111 -4.78 -37.12 -2.22
C GLN A 111 -3.66 -37.97 -1.63
N GLN A 112 -2.83 -37.39 -0.75
CA GLN A 112 -1.71 -38.10 -0.10
C GLN A 112 -2.18 -39.32 0.71
N PHE A 113 -3.31 -39.19 1.42
CA PHE A 113 -3.87 -40.28 2.23
C PHE A 113 -4.70 -41.30 1.42
N SER A 114 -5.09 -40.98 0.19
CA SER A 114 -5.80 -41.92 -0.71
C SER A 114 -4.85 -42.73 -1.60
N SER A 115 -3.59 -42.29 -1.73
CA SER A 115 -2.55 -42.95 -2.52
C SER A 115 -1.67 -43.93 -1.73
N ASN A 116 -1.92 -44.08 -0.42
CA ASN A 116 -1.39 -45.14 0.43
C ASN A 116 -2.51 -46.12 0.76
#